data_AF-A0A966DD16-F1
#
_entry.id   AF-A0A966DD16-F1
#
_cell.length_a   1.000
_cell.length_b   1.000
_cell.length_c   1.000
_cell.angle_alpha   90.00
_cell.angle_beta   90.00
_cell.angle_gamma   90.00
#
_symmetry.space_group_name_H-M   'P 1'
#
loop_
_entity.id
_entity.type
_entity.pdbx_description
1 polymer ?
#
loop_
_entity_poly.entity_id
_entity_poly.type
_entity_poly.pdbx_seq_one_letter_code
_entity_poly.pdbx_strand_id
1 'polypeptide(L)'
;MKDIYIASFCHNGILGGALYFDDEKVTYRTNKLTVAPEYRNLEMSFENMVDAKIGWLFVFPTVSLSFKNGTIHKFIVFSRKSFIDRLRGRGIIAS
;
A
#
# COMPACT_ATOMS: atom_id res chain seq x y z
N MET A 1 -0.98 -6.41 16.78
CA MET A 1 -0.53 -5.01 16.95
C MET A 1 -0.68 -4.35 15.60
N LYS A 2 -1.46 -3.27 15.49
CA LYS A 2 -1.72 -2.62 14.19
C LYS A 2 -0.54 -1.71 13.87
N ASP A 3 0.24 -2.05 12.86
CA ASP A 3 1.32 -1.18 12.40
C ASP A 3 0.74 -0.13 11.46
N ILE A 4 1.20 1.11 11.60
CA ILE A 4 0.75 2.23 10.76
C ILE A 4 1.96 2.77 10.01
N TYR A 5 1.84 2.85 8.70
CA TYR A 5 2.87 3.36 7.82
C TYR A 5 2.38 4.62 7.13
N ILE A 6 3.09 5.73 7.32
CA ILE A 6 2.83 6.95 6.53
C ILE A 6 3.09 6.61 5.06
N ALA A 7 2.10 6.89 4.22
CA ALA A 7 2.15 6.53 2.82
C ALA A 7 1.40 7.54 1.96
N SER A 8 1.74 7.58 0.67
CA SER A 8 0.96 8.33 -0.30
C SER A 8 0.53 7.42 -1.43
N PHE A 9 -0.76 7.38 -1.74
CA PHE A 9 -1.31 6.63 -2.86
C PHE A 9 -1.06 7.38 -4.17
N CYS A 10 -0.48 6.69 -5.14
CA CYS A 10 -0.17 7.23 -6.46
C CYS A 10 -1.34 6.95 -7.42
N HIS A 11 -2.34 7.82 -7.41
CA HIS A 11 -3.52 7.72 -8.27
C HIS A 11 -4.00 9.12 -8.67
N ASN A 12 -3.92 9.44 -9.97
CA ASN A 12 -4.19 10.78 -10.51
C ASN A 12 -3.44 11.91 -9.76
N GLY A 13 -2.24 11.61 -9.27
CA GLY A 13 -1.44 12.47 -8.39
C GLY A 13 -0.94 11.72 -7.14
N ILE A 14 -0.38 12.47 -6.19
CA ILE A 14 0.11 11.95 -4.91
C ILE A 14 -0.90 12.29 -3.82
N LEU A 15 -1.58 11.26 -3.32
CA LEU A 15 -2.60 11.36 -2.28
C LEU A 15 -1.99 10.93 -0.95
N GLY A 16 -1.67 11.89 -0.09
CA GLY A 16 -1.18 11.57 1.25
C GLY A 16 -2.21 10.83 2.10
N GLY A 17 -1.74 9.90 2.93
CA GLY A 17 -2.55 9.08 3.82
C GLY A 17 -1.69 8.17 4.69
N ALA A 18 -2.25 7.04 5.08
CA ALA A 18 -1.53 6.01 5.82
C ALA A 18 -2.01 4.61 5.43
N LEU A 19 -1.09 3.64 5.48
CA LEU A 19 -1.37 2.22 5.37
C LEU A 19 -1.46 1.63 6.77
N TYR A 20 -2.61 1.08 7.10
CA TYR A 20 -2.87 0.35 8.34
C TYR A 20 -2.68 -1.12 8.04
N PHE A 21 -1.68 -1.73 8.66
CA PHE A 21 -1.37 -3.13 8.51
C PHE A 21 -2.07 -3.92 9.63
N ASP A 22 -2.92 -4.86 9.24
CA ASP A 22 -3.66 -5.74 10.14
C ASP A 22 -3.27 -7.21 9.89
N ASP A 23 -3.94 -8.14 10.57
CA ASP A 23 -3.63 -9.57 10.45
C ASP A 23 -4.09 -10.22 9.14
N GLU A 24 -5.08 -9.63 8.47
CA GLU A 24 -5.66 -10.19 7.24
C GLU A 24 -5.50 -9.28 6.02
N LYS A 25 -5.24 -7.99 6.25
CA LYS A 25 -5.25 -6.98 5.19
C LYS A 25 -4.35 -5.79 5.48
N VAL A 26 -4.09 -5.01 4.44
CA VAL A 26 -3.61 -3.63 4.54
C VAL A 26 -4.73 -2.70 4.12
N THR A 27 -5.04 -1.69 4.90
CA THR A 27 -6.02 -0.67 4.55
C THR A 27 -5.33 0.67 4.33
N TYR A 28 -5.42 1.23 3.13
CA TYR A 28 -5.05 2.61 2.90
C TYR A 28 -6.20 3.53 3.34
N ARG A 29 -5.88 4.55 4.15
CA ARG A 29 -6.83 5.59 4.54
C ARG A 29 -6.29 6.98 4.28
N THR A 30 -7.17 7.87 3.84
CA THR A 30 -6.88 9.30 3.70
C THR A 30 -8.05 10.17 4.14
N ASN A 31 -7.74 11.29 4.78
CA ASN A 31 -8.72 12.30 5.20
C ASN A 31 -8.95 13.37 4.12
N LYS A 32 -8.37 13.22 2.92
CA LYS A 32 -8.55 14.18 1.82
C LYS A 32 -9.93 14.01 1.19
N LEU A 33 -10.80 15.00 1.39
CA LEU A 33 -12.17 15.02 0.83
C LEU A 33 -12.20 15.13 -0.70
N THR A 34 -11.11 15.58 -1.33
CA THR A 34 -10.99 15.65 -2.79
C THR A 34 -10.76 14.29 -3.45
N VAL A 35 -10.50 13.24 -2.66
CA VAL A 35 -10.32 11.87 -3.16
C VAL A 35 -11.68 11.20 -3.29
N ALA A 36 -11.88 10.40 -4.34
CA ALA A 36 -13.13 9.66 -4.53
C ALA A 36 -13.37 8.68 -3.36
N PRO A 37 -14.62 8.52 -2.89
CA PRO A 37 -14.93 7.77 -1.67
C PRO A 37 -14.33 6.35 -1.61
N GLU A 38 -14.30 5.66 -2.75
CA GLU A 38 -13.76 4.31 -2.93
C GLU A 38 -12.25 4.22 -2.62
N TYR A 39 -11.51 5.31 -2.79
CA TYR A 39 -10.08 5.36 -2.50
C TYR A 39 -9.76 5.94 -1.12
N ARG A 40 -10.76 6.47 -0.38
CA ARG A 40 -10.55 7.02 0.97
C ARG A 40 -10.31 5.94 2.02
N ASN A 41 -10.86 4.74 1.80
CA ASN A 41 -10.70 3.57 2.65
C ASN A 41 -10.50 2.32 1.77
N LEU A 42 -9.36 2.28 1.09
CA LEU A 42 -9.04 1.19 0.17
C LEU A 42 -8.50 -0.01 0.96
N GLU A 43 -9.30 -1.08 1.01
CA GLU A 43 -8.92 -2.32 1.66
C GLU A 43 -8.22 -3.27 0.69
N MET A 44 -7.08 -3.81 1.10
CA MET A 44 -6.22 -4.68 0.31
C MET A 44 -5.95 -5.96 1.11
N SER A 45 -6.78 -6.99 0.90
CA SER A 45 -6.63 -8.30 1.55
C SER A 45 -5.39 -9.05 1.05
N PHE A 46 -4.67 -9.72 1.95
CA PHE A 46 -3.52 -10.54 1.59
C PHE A 46 -3.91 -11.76 0.74
N GLU A 47 -5.11 -12.31 0.93
CA GLU A 47 -5.62 -13.44 0.14
C GLU A 47 -5.71 -13.10 -1.36
N ASN A 48 -6.00 -11.83 -1.67
CA ASN A 48 -6.13 -11.34 -3.04
C ASN A 48 -4.84 -10.76 -3.59
N MET A 49 -3.83 -10.57 -2.75
CA MET A 49 -2.54 -10.01 -3.13
C MET A 49 -1.66 -11.10 -3.71
N VAL A 50 -1.06 -10.82 -4.86
CA VAL A 50 -0.19 -11.75 -5.58
C VAL A 50 1.27 -11.48 -5.24
N ASP A 51 1.67 -10.22 -5.39
CA ASP A 51 3.04 -9.79 -5.12
C ASP A 51 3.09 -8.32 -4.70
N ALA A 52 4.27 -7.94 -4.20
CA ALA A 52 4.65 -6.57 -4.00
C ALA A 52 5.92 -6.26 -4.82
N LYS A 53 5.94 -5.14 -5.52
CA LYS A 53 7.10 -4.67 -6.28
C LYS A 53 7.66 -3.40 -5.69
N ILE A 54 8.94 -3.42 -5.38
CA ILE A 54 9.70 -2.28 -4.90
C ILE A 54 10.13 -1.46 -6.11
N GLY A 55 9.96 -0.14 -6.01
CA GLY A 55 10.37 0.76 -7.07
C GLY A 55 10.76 2.13 -6.53
N TRP A 56 10.92 3.05 -7.47
CA TRP A 56 11.23 4.45 -7.22
C TRP A 56 10.38 5.33 -8.13
N LEU A 57 9.93 6.47 -7.58
CA LEU A 57 9.29 7.53 -8.33
C LEU A 57 10.05 8.84 -8.07
N PHE A 58 10.81 9.29 -9.07
CA PHE A 58 11.77 10.41 -9.01
C PHE A 58 12.82 10.24 -7.91
N VAL A 59 12.48 10.60 -6.67
CA VAL A 59 13.36 10.53 -5.49
C VAL A 59 12.70 9.77 -4.33
N PHE A 60 11.45 9.32 -4.49
CA PHE A 60 10.69 8.69 -3.43
C PHE A 60 10.65 7.17 -3.60
N PRO A 61 10.86 6.39 -2.52
CA PRO A 61 10.72 4.95 -2.54
C PRO A 61 9.25 4.57 -2.70
N THR A 62 8.95 3.69 -3.67
CA THR A 62 7.59 3.20 -3.91
C THR A 62 7.45 1.70 -3.68
N VAL A 63 6.22 1.28 -3.38
CA VAL A 63 5.77 -0.11 -3.34
C VAL A 63 4.52 -0.22 -4.19
N SER A 64 4.50 -1.17 -5.13
CA SER A 64 3.32 -1.49 -5.94
C SER A 64 2.78 -2.83 -5.49
N LEU A 65 1.51 -2.89 -5.11
CA LEU A 65 0.82 -4.09 -4.68
C LEU A 65 -0.01 -4.61 -5.85
N SER A 66 0.22 -5.85 -6.27
CA SER A 66 -0.49 -6.48 -7.39
C SER A 66 -1.53 -7.45 -6.84
N PHE A 67 -2.71 -7.49 -7.46
CA PHE A 67 -3.84 -8.31 -7.02
C PHE A 67 -4.28 -9.31 -8.08
N LYS A 68 -4.95 -10.38 -7.66
CA LYS A 68 -5.46 -11.47 -8.54
C LYS A 68 -6.39 -10.97 -9.64
N ASN A 69 -7.11 -9.88 -9.39
CA ASN A 69 -8.02 -9.26 -10.36
C ASN A 69 -7.29 -8.38 -11.41
N GLY A 70 -5.96 -8.36 -11.42
CA GLY A 70 -5.14 -7.56 -12.33
C GLY A 70 -4.95 -6.09 -11.91
N THR A 71 -5.54 -5.68 -10.78
CA THR A 71 -5.37 -4.32 -10.26
C THR A 71 -3.99 -4.16 -9.63
N ILE A 72 -3.39 -2.98 -9.81
CA ILE A 72 -2.11 -2.62 -9.20
C ILE A 72 -2.30 -1.31 -8.43
N HIS A 73 -1.94 -1.32 -7.15
CA HIS A 73 -1.98 -0.14 -6.30
C HIS A 73 -0.57 0.30 -5.92
N LYS A 74 -0.15 1.48 -6.38
CA LYS A 74 1.18 2.02 -6.12
C LYS A 74 1.14 3.04 -4.99
N PHE A 75 2.08 2.91 -4.05
CA PHE A 75 2.23 3.78 -2.90
C PHE A 75 3.67 4.26 -2.77
N ILE A 76 3.87 5.50 -2.34
CA ILE A 76 5.10 5.94 -1.69
C ILE A 76 5.00 5.53 -0.22
N VAL A 77 5.99 4.81 0.29
CA VAL A 77 5.99 4.33 1.70
C VAL A 77 7.28 4.78 2.35
N PHE A 78 7.19 5.67 3.35
CA PHE A 78 8.37 6.28 3.97
C PHE A 78 9.20 5.24 4.75
N SER A 79 8.54 4.36 5.49
CA SER A 79 9.18 3.25 6.22
C SER A 79 9.18 1.95 5.41
N ARG A 80 9.53 2.03 4.11
CA ARG A 80 9.41 0.93 3.14
C ARG A 80 9.98 -0.39 3.63
N LYS A 81 11.18 -0.39 4.22
CA LYS A 81 11.87 -1.62 4.63
C LYS A 81 11.03 -2.44 5.62
N SER A 82 10.57 -1.80 6.71
CA SER A 82 9.70 -2.45 7.70
C SER A 82 8.38 -2.94 7.09
N PHE A 83 7.77 -2.15 6.20
CA PHE A 83 6.53 -2.55 5.54
C PHE A 83 6.72 -3.80 4.66
N ILE A 84 7.81 -3.86 3.89
CA ILE A 84 8.16 -5.03 3.07
C ILE A 84 8.46 -6.26 3.94
N ASP A 85 9.19 -6.09 5.04
CA ASP A 85 9.50 -7.20 5.95
C ASP A 85 8.22 -7.79 6.56
N ARG A 86 7.22 -6.95 6.88
CA ARG A 86 5.89 -7.41 7.32
C ARG A 86 5.13 -8.15 6.23
N LEU A 87 5.15 -7.66 4.98
CA LEU A 87 4.53 -8.35 3.85
C LEU A 87 5.15 -9.74 3.62
N ARG A 88 6.48 -9.82 3.67
CA ARG A 88 7.21 -11.10 3.57
C ARG A 88 6.86 -12.05 4.71
N GLY A 89 6.70 -11.52 5.93
CA GLY A 89 6.21 -12.29 7.08
C GLY A 89 4.81 -12.89 6.90
N ARG A 90 4.03 -12.40 5.92
CA ARG A 90 2.71 -12.94 5.53
C ARG A 90 2.75 -13.83 4.29
N GLY A 91 3.95 -14.18 3.82
CA GLY A 91 4.12 -15.02 2.63
C GLY A 91 3.96 -14.27 1.31
N ILE A 92 3.82 -12.93 1.33
CA ILE A 92 3.79 -12.13 0.11
C ILE A 92 5.22 -11.96 -0.41
N ILE A 93 5.44 -12.34 -1.67
CA ILE A 93 6.72 -12.15 -2.32
C ILE A 93 6.89 -10.65 -2.64
N ALA A 94 8.00 -10.09 -2.19
CA ALA A 94 8.35 -8.70 -2.43
C ALA A 94 9.71 -8.59 -3.14
N SER A 95 9.70 -8.13 -4.40
CA SER A 95 10.87 -8.02 -5.30
C SER A 95 11.15 -6.60 -5.78
#